data_AF-A0A2R6FID2-F1
#
_entry.id   AF-A0A2R6FID2-F1
#
_cell.length_a   1.000
_cell.length_b   1.000
_cell.length_c   1.000
_cell.angle_alpha   90.00
_cell.angle_beta   90.00
_cell.angle_gamma   90.00
#
_symmetry.space_group_name_H-M   'P 1'
#
loop_
_entity.id
_entity.type
_entity.pdbx_description
1 polymer ?
#
loop_
_entity_poly.entity_id
_entity_poly.type
_entity_poly.pdbx_seq_one_letter_code
_entity_poly.pdbx_strand_id
1 'polypeptide(L)'
;MSDGSLLERTRPLAPSAAVALAAGVAGVLGSFAVVGFTPGFPVAPVESLLSRLMPGAVVTFAITVLGDIGQKLNLAFAAALVVTLYASLVWVALAFRHRIDSRLVPVLGTLTLVWVGTAVLTLNPLSGAGAAAAAALVVAVSEFAPVVSQLTGEPTTDGNGRRRALSALGTAAVAGAVGTAVGRTRTESASAGGGSPDTEGDPGDLDLAYDVEEHLGTAMERSFRVGDMEPAISEDFFNVSISSVSPTIAPADWTLSVTGAVEEEFELTYDDLQAMDHEHRFMTLRCVGEQLNGHKMDTALWTGVPVAPIIERARPSSDCGCVM
;
A
#
# COMPACT_ATOMS: atom_id res chain seq x y z
N MET A 1 -29.97 -29.97 -31.93
CA MET A 1 -28.66 -29.34 -31.68
C MET A 1 -28.70 -28.72 -30.29
N SER A 2 -27.67 -29.00 -29.50
CA SER A 2 -27.64 -28.96 -28.04
C SER A 2 -27.21 -27.59 -27.50
N ASP A 3 -28.12 -26.85 -26.87
CA ASP A 3 -27.83 -25.65 -26.06
C ASP A 3 -27.66 -25.95 -24.55
N GLY A 4 -27.64 -27.22 -24.15
CA GLY A 4 -27.53 -27.63 -22.73
C GLY A 4 -26.11 -27.62 -22.13
N SER A 5 -25.04 -27.43 -22.91
CA SER A 5 -23.72 -27.94 -22.53
C SER A 5 -22.86 -27.03 -21.62
N LEU A 6 -23.12 -25.72 -21.55
CA LEU A 6 -22.31 -24.79 -20.75
C LEU A 6 -22.88 -24.53 -19.35
N LEU A 7 -24.22 -24.46 -19.23
CA LEU A 7 -24.89 -24.20 -17.95
C LEU A 7 -24.89 -25.44 -17.04
N GLU A 8 -24.93 -26.66 -17.59
CA GLU A 8 -24.81 -27.89 -16.79
C GLU A 8 -23.38 -28.15 -16.29
N ARG A 9 -22.36 -27.73 -17.05
CA ARG A 9 -20.95 -27.92 -16.68
C ARG A 9 -20.46 -26.92 -15.62
N THR A 10 -21.06 -25.73 -15.56
CA THR A 10 -20.69 -24.64 -14.63
C THR A 10 -21.38 -24.73 -13.26
N ARG A 11 -22.58 -25.31 -13.18
CA ARG A 11 -23.34 -25.53 -11.93
C ARG A 11 -22.56 -26.24 -10.80
N PRO A 12 -21.78 -27.31 -11.03
CA PRO A 12 -21.03 -27.96 -9.95
C PRO A 12 -19.81 -27.15 -9.47
N LEU A 13 -19.33 -26.17 -10.25
CA LEU A 13 -18.13 -25.38 -9.94
C LEU A 13 -18.44 -24.03 -9.25
N ALA A 14 -19.65 -23.50 -9.43
CA ALA A 14 -20.10 -22.25 -8.84
C ALA A 14 -19.89 -22.12 -7.31
N PRO A 15 -20.20 -23.13 -6.47
CA PRO A 15 -19.97 -23.00 -5.02
C PRO A 15 -18.48 -22.96 -4.66
N SER A 16 -17.62 -23.69 -5.36
CA SER A 16 -16.15 -23.65 -5.14
C SER A 16 -15.56 -22.30 -5.59
N ALA A 17 -16.07 -21.72 -6.67
CA ALA A 17 -15.71 -20.39 -7.11
C ALA A 17 -16.06 -19.31 -6.08
N ALA A 18 -17.27 -19.38 -5.52
CA ALA A 18 -17.70 -18.44 -4.48
C ALA A 18 -16.84 -18.54 -3.21
N VAL A 19 -16.49 -19.76 -2.78
CA VAL A 19 -15.58 -19.96 -1.63
C VAL A 19 -14.19 -19.41 -1.94
N ALA A 20 -13.64 -19.70 -3.12
CA ALA A 20 -12.32 -19.22 -3.52
C ALA A 20 -12.25 -17.69 -3.55
N LEU A 21 -13.25 -17.03 -4.14
CA LEU A 21 -13.34 -15.57 -4.17
C LEU A 21 -13.52 -14.97 -2.77
N ALA A 22 -14.41 -15.55 -1.95
CA ALA A 22 -14.63 -15.10 -0.57
C ALA A 22 -13.35 -15.23 0.27
N ALA A 23 -12.62 -16.35 0.12
CA ALA A 23 -11.34 -16.57 0.79
C ALA A 23 -10.26 -15.62 0.26
N GLY A 24 -10.25 -15.30 -1.04
CA GLY A 24 -9.34 -14.31 -1.63
C GLY A 24 -9.54 -12.91 -1.05
N VAL A 25 -10.80 -12.45 -0.97
CA VAL A 25 -11.15 -11.17 -0.31
C VAL A 25 -10.76 -11.20 1.16
N ALA A 26 -11.09 -12.27 1.88
CA ALA A 26 -10.72 -12.42 3.29
C ALA A 26 -9.19 -12.41 3.47
N GLY A 27 -8.43 -13.01 2.57
CA GLY A 27 -6.96 -12.99 2.60
C GLY A 27 -6.39 -11.58 2.45
N VAL A 28 -6.90 -10.78 1.52
CA VAL A 28 -6.49 -9.36 1.40
C VAL A 28 -6.80 -8.60 2.68
N LEU A 29 -8.00 -8.73 3.22
CA LEU A 29 -8.42 -8.04 4.44
C LEU A 29 -7.72 -8.55 5.70
N GLY A 30 -7.35 -9.83 5.75
CA GLY A 30 -6.54 -10.42 6.82
C GLY A 30 -5.11 -9.90 6.81
N SER A 31 -4.51 -9.74 5.64
CA SER A 31 -3.22 -9.05 5.52
C SER A 31 -3.34 -7.59 5.94
N PHE A 32 -4.34 -6.87 5.44
CA PHE A 32 -4.60 -5.47 5.80
C PHE A 32 -4.78 -5.31 7.30
N ALA A 33 -5.48 -6.26 7.95
CA ALA A 33 -5.61 -6.28 9.38
C ALA A 33 -4.23 -6.25 10.02
N VAL A 34 -3.31 -7.17 9.67
CA VAL A 34 -1.99 -7.33 10.31
C VAL A 34 -1.03 -6.17 10.04
N VAL A 35 -0.92 -5.72 8.79
CA VAL A 35 0.13 -4.74 8.40
C VAL A 35 -0.38 -3.33 8.14
N GLY A 36 -1.70 -3.11 8.12
CA GLY A 36 -2.28 -1.83 7.74
C GLY A 36 -2.01 -1.47 6.28
N PHE A 37 -2.20 -0.19 5.94
CA PHE A 37 -1.88 0.38 4.63
C PHE A 37 -0.40 0.77 4.58
N THR A 38 0.49 -0.22 4.63
CA THR A 38 1.96 -0.06 4.62
C THR A 38 2.58 -0.77 3.41
N PRO A 39 3.87 -0.53 3.06
CA PRO A 39 4.50 -1.19 1.92
C PRO A 39 4.44 -2.73 1.95
N GLY A 40 4.29 -3.33 3.14
CA GLY A 40 4.10 -4.77 3.32
C GLY A 40 2.70 -5.28 2.95
N PHE A 41 1.74 -4.40 2.64
CA PHE A 41 0.40 -4.76 2.19
C PHE A 41 0.46 -5.31 0.75
N PRO A 42 -0.07 -6.52 0.46
CA PRO A 42 0.10 -7.20 -0.83
C PRO A 42 -0.42 -6.45 -2.06
N VAL A 43 -1.31 -5.47 -1.89
CA VAL A 43 -1.76 -4.63 -3.00
C VAL A 43 -0.70 -3.60 -3.40
N ALA A 44 0.11 -3.11 -2.46
CA ALA A 44 1.11 -2.07 -2.70
C ALA A 44 2.18 -2.45 -3.75
N PRO A 45 2.85 -3.62 -3.69
CA PRO A 45 3.84 -3.99 -4.70
C PRO A 45 3.21 -4.23 -6.09
N VAL A 46 1.98 -4.73 -6.15
CA VAL A 46 1.25 -4.90 -7.42
C VAL A 46 0.88 -3.56 -8.03
N GLU A 47 0.40 -2.63 -7.22
CA GLU A 47 0.08 -1.25 -7.63
C GLU A 47 1.33 -0.51 -8.12
N SER A 48 2.45 -0.61 -7.39
CA SER A 48 3.73 -0.03 -7.80
C SER A 48 4.24 -0.61 -9.12
N LEU A 49 4.11 -1.93 -9.30
CA LEU A 49 4.49 -2.59 -10.55
C LEU A 49 3.63 -2.13 -11.71
N LEU A 50 2.31 -2.02 -11.53
CA LEU A 50 1.40 -1.49 -12.54
C LEU A 50 1.79 -0.06 -12.92
N SER A 51 2.07 0.80 -11.92
CA SER A 51 2.50 2.18 -12.14
C SER A 51 3.81 2.28 -12.92
N ARG A 52 4.77 1.39 -12.67
CA ARG A 52 6.07 1.35 -13.38
C ARG A 52 5.97 0.80 -14.81
N LEU A 53 5.05 -0.13 -15.06
CA LEU A 53 4.88 -0.77 -16.37
C LEU A 53 3.89 -0.03 -17.27
N MET A 54 3.08 0.89 -16.73
CA MET A 54 2.06 1.59 -17.49
C MET A 54 2.69 2.45 -18.61
N PRO A 55 2.21 2.34 -19.87
CA PRO A 55 2.67 3.19 -20.95
C PRO A 55 2.39 4.67 -20.64
N GLY A 56 3.31 5.56 -21.02
CA GLY A 56 3.19 7.00 -20.76
C GLY A 56 1.86 7.60 -21.25
N ALA A 57 1.33 7.13 -22.39
CA ALA A 57 0.04 7.58 -22.91
C ALA A 57 -1.14 7.30 -21.95
N VAL A 58 -1.11 6.16 -21.25
CA VAL A 58 -2.15 5.79 -20.27
C VAL A 58 -2.02 6.67 -19.03
N VAL A 59 -0.80 6.90 -18.54
CA VAL A 59 -0.53 7.77 -17.39
C VAL A 59 -0.94 9.21 -17.70
N THR A 60 -0.58 9.75 -18.87
CA THR A 60 -0.98 11.09 -19.29
C THR A 60 -2.50 11.23 -19.39
N PHE A 61 -3.19 10.24 -19.98
CA PHE A 61 -4.65 10.22 -20.02
C PHE A 61 -5.26 10.19 -18.61
N ALA A 62 -4.73 9.32 -17.73
CA ALA A 62 -5.20 9.24 -16.34
C ALA A 62 -5.01 10.57 -15.60
N ILE A 63 -3.85 11.22 -15.72
CA ILE A 63 -3.57 12.48 -15.03
C ILE A 63 -4.43 13.64 -15.59
N THR A 64 -4.55 13.74 -16.90
CA THR A 64 -5.22 14.91 -17.54
C THR A 64 -6.73 14.79 -17.60
N VAL A 65 -7.29 13.56 -17.66
CA VAL A 65 -8.73 13.33 -17.80
C VAL A 65 -9.36 12.81 -16.51
N LEU A 66 -8.71 11.86 -15.83
CA LEU A 66 -9.28 11.23 -14.63
C LEU A 66 -8.85 11.92 -13.33
N GLY A 67 -7.73 12.63 -13.32
CA GLY A 67 -7.18 13.25 -12.12
C GLY A 67 -6.89 12.21 -11.02
N ASP A 68 -7.40 12.45 -9.81
CA ASP A 68 -7.21 11.58 -8.64
C ASP A 68 -7.92 10.21 -8.78
N ILE A 69 -8.96 10.13 -9.63
CA ILE A 69 -9.68 8.87 -9.88
C ILE A 69 -8.75 7.85 -10.54
N GLY A 70 -7.78 8.30 -11.36
CA GLY A 70 -6.83 7.41 -12.03
C GLY A 70 -6.05 6.54 -11.04
N GLN A 71 -5.54 7.14 -9.97
CA GLN A 71 -4.82 6.42 -8.92
C GLN A 71 -5.74 5.46 -8.15
N LYS A 72 -6.97 5.88 -7.82
CA LYS A 72 -7.97 5.03 -7.15
C LYS A 72 -8.33 3.80 -7.99
N LEU A 73 -8.45 3.97 -9.31
CA LEU A 73 -8.69 2.87 -10.24
C LEU A 73 -7.49 1.92 -10.33
N ASN A 74 -6.26 2.45 -10.35
CA ASN A 74 -5.06 1.61 -10.32
C ASN A 74 -5.00 0.76 -9.04
N LEU A 75 -5.26 1.37 -7.89
CA LEU A 75 -5.31 0.67 -6.60
C LEU A 75 -6.42 -0.39 -6.57
N ALA A 76 -7.62 -0.07 -7.07
CA ALA A 76 -8.72 -1.02 -7.16
C ALA A 76 -8.40 -2.20 -8.09
N PHE A 77 -7.75 -1.92 -9.23
CA PHE A 77 -7.31 -2.94 -10.17
C PHE A 77 -6.22 -3.84 -9.56
N ALA A 78 -5.23 -3.26 -8.88
CA ALA A 78 -4.23 -4.01 -8.13
C ALA A 78 -4.87 -4.91 -7.06
N ALA A 79 -5.84 -4.39 -6.30
CA ALA A 79 -6.56 -5.18 -5.30
C ALA A 79 -7.33 -6.34 -5.94
N ALA A 80 -7.99 -6.12 -7.08
CA ALA A 80 -8.67 -7.16 -7.83
C ALA A 80 -7.71 -8.27 -8.31
N LEU A 81 -6.50 -7.90 -8.76
CA LEU A 81 -5.47 -8.87 -9.15
C LEU A 81 -5.00 -9.71 -7.96
N VAL A 82 -4.78 -9.10 -6.80
CA VAL A 82 -4.39 -9.84 -5.58
C VAL A 82 -5.50 -10.77 -5.11
N VAL A 83 -6.76 -10.31 -5.10
CA VAL A 83 -7.92 -11.16 -4.78
C VAL A 83 -7.99 -12.34 -5.75
N THR A 84 -7.78 -12.09 -7.05
CA THR A 84 -7.78 -13.15 -8.08
C THR A 84 -6.65 -14.13 -7.87
N LEU A 85 -5.44 -13.65 -7.54
CA LEU A 85 -4.30 -14.49 -7.18
C LEU A 85 -4.65 -15.39 -5.99
N TYR A 86 -5.13 -14.84 -4.87
CA TYR A 86 -5.48 -15.65 -3.71
C TYR A 86 -6.63 -16.62 -3.98
N ALA A 87 -7.66 -16.20 -4.72
CA ALA A 87 -8.73 -17.08 -5.14
C ALA A 87 -8.19 -18.25 -5.99
N SER A 88 -7.23 -18.00 -6.88
CA SER A 88 -6.59 -19.07 -7.68
C SER A 88 -5.80 -20.04 -6.81
N LEU A 89 -5.07 -19.56 -5.80
CA LEU A 89 -4.34 -20.41 -4.85
C LEU A 89 -5.28 -21.26 -4.00
N VAL A 90 -6.38 -20.67 -3.52
CA VAL A 90 -7.44 -21.39 -2.80
C VAL A 90 -8.12 -22.41 -3.71
N TRP A 91 -8.39 -22.06 -4.97
CA TRP A 91 -8.96 -22.99 -5.94
C TRP A 91 -8.06 -24.21 -6.15
N VAL A 92 -6.74 -24.00 -6.27
CA VAL A 92 -5.76 -25.09 -6.34
C VAL A 92 -5.84 -25.96 -5.09
N ALA A 93 -5.87 -25.37 -3.89
CA ALA A 93 -6.02 -26.12 -2.63
C ALA A 93 -7.33 -26.94 -2.57
N LEU A 94 -8.44 -26.38 -3.05
CA LEU A 94 -9.74 -27.07 -3.13
C LEU A 94 -9.72 -28.21 -4.15
N ALA A 95 -8.99 -28.07 -5.26
CA ALA A 95 -8.86 -29.13 -6.26
C ALA A 95 -8.16 -30.38 -5.70
N PHE A 96 -7.18 -30.20 -4.80
CA PHE A 96 -6.48 -31.30 -4.12
C PHE A 96 -7.38 -32.12 -3.19
N ARG A 97 -8.53 -31.59 -2.75
CA ARG A 97 -9.51 -32.33 -1.95
C ARG A 97 -9.97 -33.63 -2.63
N HIS A 98 -10.06 -33.67 -3.96
CA HIS A 98 -10.55 -34.84 -4.67
C HIS A 98 -9.50 -35.96 -4.76
N ARG A 99 -8.22 -35.63 -4.52
CA ARG A 99 -7.10 -36.58 -4.54
C ARG A 99 -6.90 -37.27 -3.19
N ILE A 100 -7.21 -36.56 -2.11
CA ILE A 100 -6.97 -37.00 -0.73
C ILE A 100 -8.29 -36.78 0.01
N ASP A 101 -8.97 -37.85 0.40
CA ASP A 101 -10.31 -37.84 1.03
C ASP A 101 -10.30 -37.30 2.47
N SER A 102 -9.73 -36.12 2.66
CA SER A 102 -9.58 -35.42 3.93
C SER A 102 -9.99 -33.96 3.77
N ARG A 103 -10.88 -33.50 4.65
CA ARG A 103 -11.37 -32.12 4.70
C ARG A 103 -10.31 -31.12 5.20
N LEU A 104 -9.23 -31.60 5.82
CA LEU A 104 -8.13 -30.75 6.32
C LEU A 104 -7.17 -30.31 5.20
N VAL A 105 -7.08 -31.09 4.13
CA VAL A 105 -6.18 -30.82 3.00
C VAL A 105 -6.41 -29.44 2.37
N PRO A 106 -7.64 -29.02 2.01
CA PRO A 106 -7.86 -27.69 1.46
C PRO A 106 -7.56 -26.56 2.46
N VAL A 107 -7.75 -26.78 3.76
CA VAL A 107 -7.46 -25.78 4.81
C VAL A 107 -5.95 -25.58 4.94
N LEU A 108 -5.20 -26.67 5.10
CA LEU A 108 -3.73 -26.65 5.19
C LEU A 108 -3.11 -26.16 3.88
N GLY A 109 -3.62 -26.61 2.73
CA GLY A 109 -3.19 -26.14 1.42
C GLY A 109 -3.42 -24.63 1.24
N THR A 110 -4.55 -24.11 1.72
CA THR A 110 -4.83 -22.66 1.71
C THR A 110 -3.86 -21.91 2.61
N LEU A 111 -3.64 -22.39 3.85
CA LEU A 111 -2.66 -21.80 4.77
C LEU A 111 -1.29 -21.71 4.11
N THR A 112 -0.78 -22.81 3.56
CA THR A 112 0.56 -22.85 2.97
C THR A 112 0.65 -22.02 1.70
N LEU A 113 -0.25 -22.21 0.73
CA LEU A 113 -0.16 -21.53 -0.56
C LEU A 113 -0.36 -20.02 -0.45
N VAL A 114 -1.34 -19.56 0.34
CA VAL A 114 -1.57 -18.12 0.52
C VAL A 114 -0.45 -17.50 1.35
N TRP A 115 0.07 -18.19 2.38
CA TRP A 115 1.19 -17.69 3.17
C TRP A 115 2.44 -17.49 2.30
N VAL A 116 2.86 -18.53 1.57
CA VAL A 116 4.03 -18.48 0.68
C VAL A 116 3.82 -17.45 -0.43
N GLY A 117 2.67 -17.47 -1.11
CA GLY A 117 2.37 -16.56 -2.21
C GLY A 117 2.40 -15.10 -1.78
N THR A 118 1.84 -14.80 -0.60
CA THR A 118 1.88 -13.45 -0.04
C THR A 118 3.30 -13.06 0.40
N ALA A 119 3.99 -13.92 1.14
CA ALA A 119 5.32 -13.63 1.66
C ALA A 119 6.34 -13.39 0.54
N VAL A 120 6.23 -14.12 -0.58
CA VAL A 120 7.05 -13.89 -1.78
C VAL A 120 6.68 -12.57 -2.45
N LEU A 121 5.39 -12.26 -2.55
CA LEU A 121 4.91 -11.02 -3.18
C LEU A 121 5.33 -9.76 -2.41
N THR A 122 5.32 -9.81 -1.08
CA THR A 122 5.56 -8.66 -0.19
C THR A 122 6.96 -8.62 0.40
N LEU A 123 7.74 -9.70 0.26
CA LEU A 123 8.96 -9.94 1.02
C LEU A 123 8.75 -9.85 2.54
N ASN A 124 7.52 -10.02 3.02
CA ASN A 124 7.13 -9.88 4.41
C ASN A 124 6.30 -11.09 4.87
N PRO A 125 6.87 -11.98 5.72
CA PRO A 125 6.16 -13.18 6.17
C PRO A 125 4.97 -12.90 7.08
N LEU A 126 4.93 -11.74 7.75
CA LEU A 126 3.84 -11.36 8.65
C LEU A 126 2.57 -11.01 7.87
N SER A 127 2.71 -10.31 6.73
CA SER A 127 1.56 -10.03 5.87
C SER A 127 0.95 -11.32 5.31
N GLY A 128 1.81 -12.28 4.97
CA GLY A 128 1.38 -13.63 4.57
C GLY A 128 0.65 -14.39 5.66
N ALA A 129 1.03 -14.24 6.93
CA ALA A 129 0.36 -14.93 8.03
C ALA A 129 -1.09 -14.43 8.20
N GLY A 130 -1.30 -13.12 8.14
CA GLY A 130 -2.63 -12.52 8.17
C GLY A 130 -3.51 -12.96 7.00
N ALA A 131 -2.96 -12.96 5.79
CA ALA A 131 -3.67 -13.40 4.59
C ALA A 131 -4.08 -14.88 4.67
N ALA A 132 -3.12 -15.74 5.03
CA ALA A 132 -3.32 -17.18 5.11
C ALA A 132 -4.36 -17.55 6.17
N ALA A 133 -4.27 -16.96 7.37
CA ALA A 133 -5.19 -17.25 8.46
C ALA A 133 -6.64 -16.89 8.09
N ALA A 134 -6.87 -15.71 7.51
CA ALA A 134 -8.20 -15.27 7.12
C ALA A 134 -8.79 -16.10 5.96
N ALA A 135 -7.99 -16.37 4.93
CA ALA A 135 -8.43 -17.22 3.81
C ALA A 135 -8.73 -18.66 4.26
N ALA A 136 -7.87 -19.23 5.10
CA ALA A 136 -8.04 -20.59 5.63
C ALA A 136 -9.24 -20.69 6.57
N LEU A 137 -9.55 -19.65 7.35
CA LEU A 137 -10.75 -19.60 8.17
C LEU A 137 -12.02 -19.70 7.31
N VAL A 138 -12.10 -18.94 6.21
CA VAL A 138 -13.22 -19.02 5.26
C VAL A 138 -13.33 -20.44 4.70
N VAL A 139 -12.22 -21.02 4.24
CA VAL A 139 -12.21 -22.39 3.70
C VAL A 139 -12.63 -23.42 4.76
N ALA A 140 -12.12 -23.33 5.98
CA ALA A 140 -12.47 -24.22 7.08
C ALA A 140 -13.98 -24.15 7.40
N VAL A 141 -14.53 -22.96 7.60
CA VAL A 141 -15.98 -22.80 7.86
C VAL A 141 -16.80 -23.37 6.70
N SER A 142 -16.36 -23.15 5.45
CA SER A 142 -17.02 -23.68 4.26
C SER A 142 -16.98 -25.22 4.14
N GLU A 143 -15.91 -25.84 4.65
CA GLU A 143 -15.70 -27.30 4.61
C GLU A 143 -16.44 -28.02 5.75
N PHE A 144 -16.53 -27.40 6.93
CA PHE A 144 -17.15 -27.99 8.12
C PHE A 144 -18.63 -27.61 8.30
N ALA A 145 -19.14 -26.53 7.69
CA ALA A 145 -20.55 -26.12 7.81
C ALA A 145 -21.58 -27.23 7.45
N PRO A 146 -21.37 -28.07 6.42
CA PRO A 146 -22.30 -29.17 6.12
C PRO A 146 -22.31 -30.26 7.20
N VAL A 147 -21.18 -30.51 7.86
CA VAL A 147 -21.05 -31.53 8.92
C VAL A 147 -21.83 -31.09 10.16
N VAL A 148 -21.71 -29.82 10.54
CA VAL A 148 -22.43 -29.26 11.68
C VAL A 148 -23.95 -29.36 11.47
N SER A 149 -24.46 -29.05 10.28
CA SER A 149 -25.91 -29.19 10.00
C SER A 149 -26.44 -30.61 10.08
N GLN A 150 -25.62 -31.60 9.70
CA GLN A 150 -26.00 -33.01 9.80
C GLN A 150 -26.14 -33.43 11.27
N LEU A 151 -25.28 -32.91 12.14
CA LEU A 151 -25.35 -33.16 13.58
C LEU A 151 -26.53 -32.43 14.25
N THR A 152 -26.94 -31.26 13.73
CA THR A 152 -28.08 -30.50 14.26
C THR A 152 -29.45 -30.90 13.68
N GLY A 153 -29.49 -31.85 12.74
CA GLY A 153 -30.73 -32.47 12.27
C GLY A 153 -31.58 -31.64 11.29
N GLU A 154 -31.01 -30.65 10.59
CA GLU A 154 -31.71 -29.91 9.53
C GLU A 154 -31.56 -30.63 8.17
N PRO A 155 -32.60 -31.28 7.60
CA PRO A 155 -32.47 -31.98 6.33
C PRO A 155 -32.57 -30.99 5.17
N THR A 156 -31.59 -30.98 4.26
CA THR A 156 -31.78 -30.35 2.94
C THR A 156 -31.23 -31.26 1.83
N THR A 157 -32.09 -31.57 0.87
CA THR A 157 -31.84 -32.49 -0.26
C THR A 157 -31.15 -31.82 -1.46
N ASP A 158 -30.93 -30.50 -1.42
CA ASP A 158 -30.36 -29.69 -2.53
C ASP A 158 -29.27 -28.69 -2.05
N GLY A 159 -28.85 -28.77 -0.77
CA GLY A 159 -28.35 -27.60 -0.01
C GLY A 159 -26.84 -27.51 0.29
N ASN A 160 -26.04 -28.56 0.11
CA ASN A 160 -24.65 -28.57 0.59
C ASN A 160 -23.76 -27.53 -0.11
N GLY A 161 -23.89 -27.38 -1.44
CA GLY A 161 -23.13 -26.39 -2.21
C GLY A 161 -23.54 -24.95 -1.88
N ARG A 162 -24.86 -24.69 -1.80
CA ARG A 162 -25.38 -23.36 -1.44
C ARG A 162 -24.99 -22.96 -0.02
N ARG A 163 -25.09 -23.87 0.94
CA ARG A 163 -24.71 -23.61 2.35
C ARG A 163 -23.23 -23.31 2.48
N ARG A 164 -22.37 -24.06 1.78
CA ARG A 164 -20.93 -23.79 1.71
C ARG A 164 -20.62 -22.39 1.18
N ALA A 165 -21.27 -21.99 0.09
CA ALA A 165 -21.08 -20.67 -0.49
C ALA A 165 -21.56 -19.57 0.46
N LEU A 166 -22.74 -19.72 1.06
CA LEU A 166 -23.31 -18.76 2.01
C LEU A 166 -22.47 -18.66 3.29
N SER A 167 -21.97 -19.77 3.83
CA SER A 167 -21.11 -19.73 5.02
C SER A 167 -19.78 -19.07 4.72
N ALA A 168 -19.17 -19.35 3.57
CA ALA A 168 -17.94 -18.69 3.14
C ALA A 168 -18.14 -17.18 2.96
N LEU A 169 -19.21 -16.75 2.29
CA LEU A 169 -19.55 -15.33 2.12
C LEU A 169 -19.80 -14.65 3.47
N GLY A 170 -20.56 -15.28 4.37
CA GLY A 170 -20.83 -14.76 5.70
C GLY A 170 -19.56 -14.63 6.54
N THR A 171 -18.69 -15.64 6.53
CA THR A 171 -17.39 -15.59 7.23
C THR A 171 -16.49 -14.52 6.63
N ALA A 172 -16.41 -14.41 5.30
CA ALA A 172 -15.62 -13.37 4.65
C ALA A 172 -16.14 -11.96 4.96
N ALA A 173 -17.46 -11.77 5.05
CA ALA A 173 -18.05 -10.49 5.42
C ALA A 173 -17.69 -10.09 6.87
N VAL A 174 -17.82 -11.01 7.83
CA VAL A 174 -17.47 -10.76 9.23
C VAL A 174 -15.96 -10.54 9.39
N ALA A 175 -15.14 -11.44 8.85
CA ALA A 175 -13.69 -11.32 8.91
C ALA A 175 -13.20 -10.04 8.21
N GLY A 176 -13.86 -9.67 7.11
CA GLY A 176 -13.57 -8.45 6.37
C GLY A 176 -13.91 -7.18 7.14
N ALA A 177 -15.05 -7.15 7.84
CA ALA A 177 -15.41 -6.03 8.71
C ALA A 177 -14.40 -5.85 9.85
N VAL A 178 -14.03 -6.95 10.52
CA VAL A 178 -13.01 -6.94 11.59
C VAL A 178 -11.64 -6.52 11.05
N GLY A 179 -11.22 -7.11 9.93
CA GLY A 179 -9.92 -6.82 9.32
C GLY A 179 -9.80 -5.36 8.88
N THR A 180 -10.88 -4.79 8.34
CA THR A 180 -10.93 -3.36 7.97
C THR A 180 -10.85 -2.47 9.20
N ALA A 181 -11.59 -2.77 10.26
CA ALA A 181 -11.56 -1.99 11.50
C ALA A 181 -10.16 -2.00 12.13
N VAL A 182 -9.53 -3.17 12.22
CA VAL A 182 -8.18 -3.35 12.80
C VAL A 182 -7.09 -2.75 11.90
N GLY A 183 -7.19 -2.91 10.58
CA GLY A 183 -6.18 -2.37 9.67
C GLY A 183 -6.16 -0.84 9.62
N ARG A 184 -7.32 -0.19 9.80
CA ARG A 184 -7.41 1.28 9.90
C ARG A 184 -6.66 1.82 11.12
N THR A 185 -6.87 1.23 12.30
CA THR A 185 -6.17 1.68 13.52
C THR A 185 -4.65 1.44 13.43
N ARG A 186 -4.21 0.37 12.77
CA ARG A 186 -2.79 0.14 12.48
C ARG A 186 -2.20 1.15 11.51
N THR A 187 -2.96 1.54 10.48
CA THR A 187 -2.54 2.55 9.51
C THR A 187 -2.34 3.90 10.20
N GLU A 188 -3.31 4.32 11.02
CA GLU A 188 -3.26 5.56 11.79
C GLU A 188 -2.05 5.60 12.74
N SER A 189 -1.79 4.48 13.43
CA SER A 189 -0.63 4.34 14.33
C SER A 189 0.70 4.46 13.58
N ALA A 190 0.78 3.88 12.37
CA ALA A 190 1.97 3.95 11.53
C ALA A 190 2.20 5.37 10.97
N SER A 191 1.14 6.12 10.68
CA SER A 191 1.25 7.52 10.25
C SER A 191 1.58 8.47 11.41
N ALA A 192 1.12 8.18 12.63
CA ALA A 192 1.36 9.02 13.80
C ALA A 192 2.83 8.97 14.29
N GLY A 193 3.57 7.90 14.00
CA GLY A 193 4.98 7.77 14.36
C GLY A 193 5.95 8.64 13.53
N GLY A 194 5.44 9.39 12.55
CA GLY A 194 6.23 10.36 11.75
C GLY A 194 6.19 11.79 12.31
N GLY A 195 5.57 12.02 13.47
CA GLY A 195 5.70 13.30 14.17
C GLY A 195 7.14 13.50 14.61
N SER A 196 7.67 14.71 14.39
CA SER A 196 8.98 15.12 14.88
C SER A 196 9.15 14.66 16.33
N PRO A 197 10.31 14.09 16.72
CA PRO A 197 10.63 14.00 18.13
C PRO A 197 10.50 15.43 18.68
N ASP A 198 9.77 15.59 19.78
CA ASP A 198 9.93 16.79 20.61
C ASP A 198 11.40 16.75 21.11
N THR A 199 12.30 17.32 20.32
CA THR A 199 13.73 17.36 20.62
C THR A 199 13.99 18.51 21.57
N GLU A 200 13.63 18.31 22.84
CA GLU A 200 14.06 19.19 23.91
C GLU A 200 15.54 18.89 24.25
N GLY A 201 16.47 19.66 23.69
CA GLY A 201 17.72 19.96 24.41
C GLY A 201 19.05 20.03 23.65
N ASP A 202 19.12 19.92 22.33
CA ASP A 202 20.38 20.18 21.61
C ASP A 202 20.55 21.67 21.25
N PRO A 203 21.68 22.32 21.60
CA PRO A 203 21.90 23.73 21.26
C PRO A 203 21.83 24.03 19.75
N GLY A 204 22.24 23.09 18.88
CA GLY A 204 22.17 23.25 17.43
C GLY A 204 20.72 23.28 16.91
N ASP A 205 19.85 22.44 17.48
CA ASP A 205 18.42 22.43 17.15
C ASP A 205 17.69 23.70 17.60
N LEU A 206 18.13 24.33 18.70
CA LEU A 206 17.57 25.59 19.18
C LEU A 206 17.92 26.78 18.27
N ASP A 207 19.17 26.86 17.80
CA ASP A 207 19.60 27.89 16.85
C ASP A 207 18.87 27.72 15.50
N LEU A 208 18.76 26.48 15.01
CA LEU A 208 17.96 26.12 13.83
C LEU A 208 16.49 26.55 13.95
N ALA A 209 15.86 26.27 15.08
CA ALA A 209 14.47 26.63 15.32
C ALA A 209 14.27 28.15 15.36
N TYR A 210 15.23 28.88 15.96
CA TYR A 210 15.21 30.34 15.99
C TYR A 210 15.30 30.94 14.58
N ASP A 211 16.24 30.46 13.77
CA ASP A 211 16.43 30.94 12.40
C ASP A 211 15.17 30.70 11.56
N VAL A 212 14.56 29.52 11.67
CA VAL A 212 13.29 29.21 10.98
C VAL A 212 12.18 30.17 11.38
N GLU A 213 11.98 30.40 12.67
CA GLU A 213 10.93 31.30 13.18
C GLU A 213 11.14 32.74 12.70
N GLU A 214 12.38 33.24 12.69
CA GLU A 214 12.71 34.58 12.19
C GLU A 214 12.36 34.73 10.69
N HIS A 215 12.72 33.73 9.89
CA HIS A 215 12.42 33.72 8.45
C HIS A 215 10.92 33.68 8.19
N LEU A 216 10.17 32.83 8.91
CA LEU A 216 8.72 32.72 8.79
C LEU A 216 8.03 34.02 9.24
N GLY A 217 8.45 34.60 10.37
CA GLY A 217 7.94 35.89 10.84
C GLY A 217 8.13 37.00 9.80
N THR A 218 9.34 37.08 9.22
CA THR A 218 9.64 38.02 8.14
C THR A 218 8.76 37.79 6.91
N ALA A 219 8.52 36.55 6.51
CA ALA A 219 7.66 36.21 5.38
C ALA A 219 6.19 36.59 5.64
N MET A 220 5.70 36.36 6.86
CA MET A 220 4.35 36.74 7.27
C MET A 220 4.17 38.26 7.30
N GLU A 221 5.14 39.02 7.82
CA GLU A 221 5.12 40.49 7.79
C GLU A 221 5.10 41.05 6.36
N ARG A 222 5.77 40.37 5.43
CA ARG A 222 5.87 40.75 4.02
C ARG A 222 4.76 40.14 3.15
N SER A 223 3.83 39.38 3.74
CA SER A 223 2.72 38.77 3.02
C SER A 223 1.69 39.80 2.56
N PHE A 224 1.30 39.73 1.29
CA PHE A 224 0.23 40.58 0.76
C PHE A 224 -1.13 40.05 1.19
N ARG A 225 -1.95 40.91 1.82
CA ARG A 225 -3.34 40.57 2.18
C ARG A 225 -4.29 41.04 1.08
N VAL A 226 -4.37 40.29 -0.02
CA VAL A 226 -5.21 40.62 -1.19
C VAL A 226 -6.35 39.61 -1.31
N GLY A 227 -7.57 40.03 -0.99
CA GLY A 227 -8.76 39.17 -1.08
C GLY A 227 -8.59 37.87 -0.30
N ASP A 228 -8.95 36.75 -0.92
CA ASP A 228 -8.82 35.39 -0.37
C ASP A 228 -7.50 34.71 -0.77
N MET A 229 -6.46 35.48 -1.11
CA MET A 229 -5.14 34.93 -1.45
C MET A 229 -4.47 34.38 -0.18
N GLU A 230 -3.91 33.19 -0.30
CA GLU A 230 -3.12 32.54 0.74
C GLU A 230 -1.89 33.40 1.12
N PRO A 231 -1.39 33.33 2.37
CA PRO A 231 -0.17 34.05 2.77
C PRO A 231 1.04 33.66 1.91
N ALA A 232 2.16 34.40 2.06
CA ALA A 232 3.38 34.11 1.30
C ALA A 232 3.95 32.71 1.60
N ILE A 233 3.61 32.15 2.76
CA ILE A 233 3.86 30.77 3.15
C ILE A 233 2.52 30.06 3.18
N SER A 234 2.42 28.92 2.50
CA SER A 234 1.19 28.16 2.43
C SER A 234 0.85 27.56 3.80
N GLU A 235 -0.42 27.61 4.17
CA GLU A 235 -0.95 27.01 5.40
C GLU A 235 -1.34 25.54 5.16
N ASP A 236 -1.82 25.22 3.94
CA ASP A 236 -2.29 23.89 3.55
C ASP A 236 -1.49 23.34 2.36
N PHE A 237 -0.28 22.82 2.62
CA PHE A 237 0.63 22.35 1.56
C PHE A 237 0.06 21.13 0.80
N PHE A 238 0.00 21.23 -0.54
CA PHE A 238 -0.54 20.17 -1.39
C PHE A 238 0.24 18.86 -1.27
N ASN A 239 -0.48 17.74 -1.30
CA ASN A 239 0.12 16.41 -1.34
C ASN A 239 -0.23 15.69 -2.65
N VAL A 240 0.80 15.20 -3.36
CA VAL A 240 0.64 14.33 -4.52
C VAL A 240 1.64 13.18 -4.38
N SER A 241 1.15 11.95 -4.56
CA SER A 241 1.99 10.75 -4.53
C SER A 241 1.63 9.84 -5.70
N ILE A 242 2.66 9.28 -6.35
CA ILE A 242 2.49 8.19 -7.32
C ILE A 242 2.33 6.83 -6.63
N SER A 243 2.76 6.72 -5.38
CA SER A 243 2.62 5.52 -4.57
C SER A 243 1.29 5.57 -3.85
N SER A 244 0.49 4.52 -3.98
CA SER A 244 -0.76 4.44 -3.20
C SER A 244 -0.50 4.26 -1.71
N VAL A 245 0.69 3.77 -1.32
CA VAL A 245 1.09 3.61 0.08
C VAL A 245 2.40 4.36 0.33
N SER A 246 2.42 5.17 1.39
CA SER A 246 3.63 5.90 1.82
C SER A 246 4.39 5.08 2.88
N PRO A 247 5.72 4.96 2.78
CA PRO A 247 6.52 4.39 3.85
C PRO A 247 6.62 5.38 5.03
N THR A 248 6.56 4.86 6.25
CA THR A 248 7.02 5.57 7.44
C THR A 248 8.42 5.05 7.76
N ILE A 249 9.43 5.92 7.71
CA ILE A 249 10.83 5.56 7.93
C ILE A 249 11.30 6.32 9.17
N ALA A 250 11.86 5.62 10.16
CA ALA A 250 12.46 6.27 11.31
C ALA A 250 13.79 6.95 10.88
N PRO A 251 14.17 8.10 11.45
CA PRO A 251 15.41 8.79 11.10
C PRO A 251 16.65 7.88 11.19
N ALA A 252 16.71 7.04 12.22
CA ALA A 252 17.81 6.09 12.44
C ALA A 252 17.91 4.98 11.37
N ASP A 253 16.83 4.71 10.62
CA ASP A 253 16.81 3.72 9.55
C ASP A 253 17.04 4.36 8.16
N TRP A 254 17.18 5.68 8.09
CA TRP A 254 17.30 6.40 6.82
C TRP A 254 18.76 6.54 6.38
N THR A 255 19.01 6.26 5.09
CA THR A 255 20.34 6.38 4.46
C THR A 255 20.24 6.94 3.04
N LEU A 256 21.21 7.77 2.65
CA LEU A 256 21.43 8.24 1.28
C LEU A 256 22.64 7.53 0.68
N SER A 257 22.43 6.68 -0.31
CA SER A 257 23.51 6.05 -1.06
C SER A 257 23.86 6.88 -2.31
N VAL A 258 25.13 7.24 -2.45
CA VAL A 258 25.69 7.93 -3.62
C VAL A 258 26.45 6.90 -4.44
N THR A 259 25.92 6.56 -5.63
CA THR A 259 26.40 5.44 -6.45
C THR A 259 26.41 5.79 -7.94
N GLY A 260 26.89 4.87 -8.79
CA GLY A 260 26.75 4.97 -10.24
C GLY A 260 28.04 5.37 -10.94
N ALA A 261 27.99 6.40 -11.79
CA ALA A 261 29.17 6.85 -12.56
C ALA A 261 30.00 7.86 -11.77
N VAL A 262 30.57 7.40 -10.66
CA VAL A 262 31.33 8.17 -9.68
C VAL A 262 32.65 7.46 -9.37
N GLU A 263 33.69 8.20 -8.97
CA GLU A 263 34.94 7.58 -8.51
C GLU A 263 34.81 7.01 -7.09
N GLU A 264 34.00 7.64 -6.24
CA GLU A 264 33.78 7.25 -4.84
C GLU A 264 32.29 7.03 -4.56
N GLU A 265 31.91 5.78 -4.34
CA GLU A 265 30.59 5.43 -3.81
C GLU A 265 30.62 5.47 -2.28
N PHE A 266 29.62 6.07 -1.66
CA PHE A 266 29.49 6.15 -0.21
C PHE A 266 28.04 6.26 0.23
N GLU A 267 27.80 6.09 1.52
CA GLU A 267 26.49 6.26 2.14
C GLU A 267 26.56 7.33 3.24
N LEU A 268 25.48 8.09 3.40
CA LEU A 268 25.29 9.06 4.47
C LEU A 268 24.04 8.67 5.28
N THR A 269 24.17 8.64 6.59
CA THR A 269 23.02 8.52 7.51
C THR A 269 22.28 9.85 7.64
N TYR A 270 21.09 9.82 8.25
CA TYR A 270 20.37 11.06 8.57
C TYR A 270 21.19 11.98 9.49
N ASP A 271 21.87 11.43 10.49
CA ASP A 271 22.74 12.18 11.41
C ASP A 271 23.93 12.80 10.68
N ASP A 272 24.52 12.10 9.71
CA ASP A 272 25.60 12.65 8.87
C ASP A 272 25.12 13.89 8.11
N LEU A 273 23.88 13.89 7.61
CA LEU A 273 23.31 15.05 6.92
C LEU A 273 22.99 16.19 7.89
N GLN A 274 22.48 15.90 9.08
CA GLN A 274 22.22 16.93 10.09
C GLN A 274 23.50 17.64 10.56
N ALA A 275 24.64 16.94 10.53
CA ALA A 275 25.95 17.50 10.87
C ALA A 275 26.59 18.33 9.74
N MET A 276 26.00 18.36 8.53
CA MET A 276 26.49 19.17 7.41
C MET A 276 25.94 20.61 7.48
N ASP A 277 26.64 21.53 6.81
CA ASP A 277 26.16 22.90 6.62
C ASP A 277 24.80 22.87 5.89
N HIS A 278 23.79 23.50 6.51
CA HIS A 278 22.44 23.63 5.98
C HIS A 278 22.16 25.07 5.55
N GLU A 279 21.10 25.24 4.76
CA GLU A 279 20.61 26.55 4.35
C GLU A 279 19.07 26.60 4.39
N HIS A 280 18.53 27.81 4.54
CA HIS A 280 17.10 28.07 4.45
C HIS A 280 16.74 28.69 3.10
N ARG A 281 15.73 28.13 2.42
CA ARG A 281 15.27 28.61 1.12
C ARG A 281 13.74 28.63 1.03
N PHE A 282 13.18 29.78 0.71
CA PHE A 282 11.78 29.87 0.31
C PHE A 282 11.60 29.32 -1.09
N MET A 283 10.85 28.23 -1.23
CA MET A 283 10.61 27.58 -2.52
C MET A 283 9.14 27.27 -2.71
N THR A 284 8.63 27.63 -3.89
CA THR A 284 7.30 27.24 -4.36
C THR A 284 7.42 25.93 -5.14
N LEU A 285 6.74 24.88 -4.67
CA LEU A 285 6.56 23.66 -5.45
C LEU A 285 5.30 23.77 -6.30
N ARG A 286 5.35 23.21 -7.52
CA ARG A 286 4.18 23.13 -8.40
C ARG A 286 4.09 21.77 -9.05
N CYS A 287 2.93 21.13 -8.97
CA CYS A 287 2.68 19.88 -9.68
C CYS A 287 2.65 20.11 -11.20
N VAL A 288 3.33 19.27 -11.98
CA VAL A 288 3.31 19.33 -13.45
C VAL A 288 1.89 19.18 -14.04
N GLY A 289 0.96 18.55 -13.31
CA GLY A 289 -0.44 18.39 -13.70
C GLY A 289 -1.34 19.58 -13.35
N GLU A 290 -0.81 20.65 -12.77
CA GLU A 290 -1.56 21.88 -12.45
C GLU A 290 -1.78 22.72 -13.72
N GLN A 291 -3.03 23.04 -14.03
CA GLN A 291 -3.39 23.74 -15.27
C GLN A 291 -3.45 25.26 -15.11
N LEU A 292 -3.69 25.77 -13.89
CA LEU A 292 -4.02 27.18 -13.65
C LEU A 292 -3.33 27.79 -12.42
N ASN A 293 -2.25 27.18 -11.92
CA ASN A 293 -1.57 27.61 -10.68
C ASN A 293 -2.55 27.75 -9.49
N GLY A 294 -3.57 26.89 -9.43
CA GLY A 294 -4.69 27.03 -8.51
C GLY A 294 -4.52 26.29 -7.18
N HIS A 295 -4.36 24.97 -7.22
CA HIS A 295 -4.54 24.12 -6.01
C HIS A 295 -3.39 23.16 -5.73
N LYS A 296 -2.41 23.05 -6.63
CA LYS A 296 -1.21 22.23 -6.46
C LYS A 296 0.05 23.06 -6.65
N MET A 297 0.07 24.21 -5.98
CA MET A 297 1.17 25.16 -6.00
C MET A 297 1.28 25.84 -4.64
N ASP A 298 2.30 25.47 -3.87
CA ASP A 298 2.46 25.93 -2.49
C ASP A 298 3.90 26.32 -2.17
N THR A 299 4.05 27.27 -1.26
CA THR A 299 5.34 27.84 -0.86
C THR A 299 5.65 27.50 0.58
N ALA A 300 6.86 27.01 0.82
CA ALA A 300 7.37 26.74 2.16
C ALA A 300 8.81 27.24 2.32
N LEU A 301 9.23 27.39 3.57
CA LEU A 301 10.64 27.53 3.93
C LEU A 301 11.25 26.14 4.06
N TRP A 302 12.25 25.84 3.23
CA TRP A 302 12.96 24.57 3.23
C TRP A 302 14.31 24.73 3.92
N THR A 303 14.54 23.92 4.96
CA THR A 303 15.85 23.75 5.57
C THR A 303 16.47 22.48 5.00
N GLY A 304 17.69 22.56 4.46
CA GLY A 304 18.34 21.38 3.91
C GLY A 304 19.82 21.59 3.60
N VAL A 305 20.49 20.49 3.28
CA VAL A 305 21.91 20.46 2.91
C VAL A 305 22.04 20.69 1.40
N PRO A 306 22.92 21.62 0.94
CA PRO A 306 23.20 21.77 -0.48
C PRO A 306 23.72 20.45 -1.07
N VAL A 307 23.16 20.03 -2.21
CA VAL A 307 23.56 18.75 -2.85
C VAL A 307 24.95 18.81 -3.50
N ALA A 308 25.44 20.00 -3.85
CA ALA A 308 26.68 20.18 -4.60
C ALA A 308 27.92 19.60 -3.88
N PRO A 309 28.19 19.88 -2.59
CA PRO A 309 29.28 19.24 -1.84
C PRO A 309 29.23 17.70 -1.83
N ILE A 310 28.03 17.12 -1.79
CA ILE A 310 27.84 15.66 -1.82
C ILE A 310 28.24 15.10 -3.19
N ILE A 311 27.80 15.75 -4.27
CA ILE A 311 28.16 15.37 -5.64
C ILE A 311 29.65 15.55 -5.89
N GLU A 312 30.24 16.67 -5.47
CA GLU A 312 31.67 16.94 -5.63
C GLU A 312 32.55 15.91 -4.93
N ARG A 313 32.16 15.47 -3.73
CA ARG A 313 32.83 14.39 -3.00
C ARG A 313 32.84 13.09 -3.81
N ALA A 314 31.73 12.75 -4.46
CA ALA A 314 31.61 11.52 -5.24
C ALA A 314 32.50 11.49 -6.49
N ARG A 315 32.91 12.68 -6.99
CA ARG A 315 33.68 12.87 -8.23
C ARG A 315 33.03 12.15 -9.42
N PRO A 316 31.97 12.72 -10.01
CA PRO A 316 31.28 12.12 -11.14
C PRO A 316 32.24 11.91 -12.30
N SER A 317 32.25 10.71 -12.87
CA SER A 317 33.17 10.31 -13.93
C SER A 317 32.51 10.31 -15.33
N SER A 318 31.24 10.74 -15.44
CA SER A 318 30.48 10.70 -16.69
C SER A 318 30.25 12.09 -17.30
N ASP A 319 30.26 12.15 -18.63
CA ASP A 319 29.97 13.36 -19.40
C ASP A 319 28.46 13.63 -19.58
N CYS A 320 27.56 12.81 -19.01
CA CYS A 320 26.11 12.98 -19.26
C CYS A 320 25.51 14.21 -18.56
N GLY A 321 26.15 14.70 -17.50
CA GLY A 321 25.66 15.84 -16.72
C GLY A 321 24.34 15.58 -16.00
N CYS A 322 24.04 14.32 -15.68
CA CYS A 322 22.79 13.90 -15.05
C CYS A 322 23.05 13.36 -13.64
N VAL A 323 22.15 13.70 -12.71
CA VAL A 323 22.01 13.07 -11.40
C VAL A 323 20.61 12.43 -11.39
N MET A 324 20.55 11.13 -11.10
CA MET A 324 19.34 10.32 -11.17
C MET A 324 18.96 9.78 -9.79
#